data_AF-A0A6C1BPA2-F1
#
_entry.id   AF-A0A6C1BPA2-F1
#
_cell.length_a   1.000
_cell.length_b   1.000
_cell.length_c   1.000
_cell.angle_alpha   90.00
_cell.angle_beta   90.00
_cell.angle_gamma   90.00
#
_symmetry.space_group_name_H-M   'P 1'
#
loop_
_entity.id
_entity.type
_entity.pdbx_description
1 polymer ?
#
loop_
_entity_poly.entity_id
_entity_poly.type
_entity_poly.pdbx_seq_one_letter_code
_entity_poly.pdbx_strand_id
1 'polypeptide(L)'
;MISVEEVKEFLKNADIPDAEVQKAISLAYGRFVRLTNIAPDESNPQHRQALIILAVLELASFINLYYRQNNAEFIRTKELTAEVERLLNLTPKGAVIWQTI
;
A
#
# COMPACT_ATOMS: atom_id res chain seq x y z
N MET A 1 12.26 -7.94 3.47
CA MET A 1 10.81 -7.70 3.31
C MET A 1 10.48 -6.49 4.15
N ILE A 2 9.45 -5.69 3.84
CA ILE A 2 9.05 -4.61 4.77
C ILE A 2 8.66 -5.20 6.13
N SER A 3 8.94 -4.49 7.22
CA SER A 3 8.70 -4.96 8.58
C SER A 3 7.32 -4.54 9.12
N VAL A 4 6.91 -5.18 10.22
CA VAL A 4 5.70 -4.81 10.97
C VAL A 4 5.82 -3.38 11.49
N GLU A 5 6.96 -3.02 12.08
CA GLU A 5 7.25 -1.67 12.56
C GLU A 5 7.08 -0.62 11.48
N GLU A 6 7.58 -0.87 10.27
CA GLU A 6 7.49 0.10 9.17
C GLU A 6 6.05 0.40 8.76
N VAL A 7 5.19 -0.62 8.78
CA VAL A 7 3.75 -0.44 8.49
C VAL A 7 3.05 0.27 9.65
N LYS A 8 3.39 -0.05 10.91
CA LYS A 8 2.84 0.60 12.10
C LYS A 8 3.24 2.07 12.20
N GLU A 9 4.49 2.40 11.89
CA GLU A 9 5.00 3.77 11.82
C GLU A 9 4.25 4.58 10.76
N PHE A 10 4.03 3.99 9.58
CA PHE A 10 3.24 4.63 8.52
C PHE A 10 1.81 4.93 8.98
N LEU A 11 1.16 3.98 9.65
CA LEU A 11 -0.19 4.14 10.18
C LEU A 11 -0.25 5.06 11.41
N LYS A 12 0.90 5.38 12.03
CA LYS A 12 1.00 6.00 13.35
C LYS A 12 0.12 5.27 14.40
N ASN A 13 -0.02 3.96 14.26
CA ASN A 13 -0.91 3.14 15.07
C ASN A 13 -0.17 1.89 15.57
N ALA A 14 0.16 1.89 16.86
CA ALA A 14 0.88 0.80 17.51
C ALA A 14 -0.04 -0.34 17.98
N ASP A 15 -1.35 -0.12 18.05
CA ASP A 15 -2.31 -1.00 18.73
C ASP A 15 -2.78 -2.18 17.87
N ILE A 16 -2.42 -2.21 16.58
CA ILE A 16 -2.74 -3.33 15.68
C ILE A 16 -1.88 -4.53 16.06
N PRO A 17 -2.45 -5.73 16.27
CA PRO A 17 -1.66 -6.93 16.56
C PRO A 17 -0.65 -7.23 15.44
N ASP A 18 0.59 -7.54 15.82
CA ASP A 18 1.69 -7.81 14.85
C ASP A 18 1.33 -8.93 13.87
N ALA A 19 0.57 -9.94 14.32
CA ALA A 19 0.10 -11.03 13.49
C ALA A 19 -0.79 -10.56 12.33
N GLU A 20 -1.65 -9.56 12.56
CA GLU A 20 -2.51 -9.00 11.52
C GLU A 20 -1.70 -8.12 10.55
N VAL A 21 -0.74 -7.37 11.06
CA VAL A 21 0.20 -6.59 10.21
C VAL A 21 1.03 -7.53 9.33
N GLN A 22 1.55 -8.63 9.90
CA GLN A 22 2.34 -9.62 9.16
C GLN A 22 1.53 -10.34 8.08
N LYS A 23 0.25 -10.61 8.37
CA LYS A 23 -0.70 -11.15 7.39
C LYS A 23 -0.94 -10.14 6.25
N ALA A 24 -1.14 -8.87 6.58
CA ALA A 24 -1.31 -7.81 5.59
C ALA A 24 -0.08 -7.63 4.69
N ILE A 25 1.14 -7.70 5.26
CA ILE A 25 2.39 -7.68 4.49
C ILE A 25 2.44 -8.84 3.50
N SER A 26 2.04 -10.04 3.91
CA SER A 26 2.00 -11.23 3.04
C SER A 26 1.01 -11.06 1.88
N LEU A 27 -0.18 -10.51 2.17
CA LEU A 27 -1.20 -10.22 1.15
C LEU A 27 -0.73 -9.12 0.18
N ALA A 28 -0.08 -8.08 0.71
CA ALA A 28 0.49 -7.00 -0.08
C ALA A 28 1.57 -7.49 -1.04
N TYR A 29 2.44 -8.39 -0.60
CA TYR A 29 3.44 -9.03 -1.46
C TYR A 29 2.77 -9.78 -2.61
N GLY A 30 1.78 -10.63 -2.31
CA GLY A 30 1.03 -11.36 -3.32
C GLY A 30 0.30 -10.43 -4.30
N ARG A 31 -0.26 -9.33 -3.80
CA ARG A 31 -0.93 -8.32 -4.63
C ARG A 31 0.05 -7.57 -5.52
N PHE A 32 1.22 -7.20 -5.02
CA PHE A 32 2.28 -6.58 -5.81
C PHE A 32 2.65 -7.46 -7.00
N VAL A 33 2.95 -8.75 -6.75
CA VAL A 33 3.32 -9.70 -7.81
C VAL A 33 2.21 -9.83 -8.86
N ARG A 34 0.94 -9.86 -8.44
CA ARG A 34 -0.21 -9.90 -9.38
C ARG A 34 -0.35 -8.62 -10.22
N LEU A 35 0.04 -7.47 -9.69
CA LEU A 35 -0.06 -6.19 -10.38
C LEU A 35 1.07 -6.00 -11.40
N THR A 36 2.29 -6.42 -11.05
CA THR A 36 3.51 -6.12 -11.82
C THR A 36 4.07 -7.32 -12.58
N ASN A 37 3.62 -8.53 -12.28
CA ASN A 37 4.21 -9.81 -12.74
C ASN A 37 5.68 -10.01 -12.35
N ILE A 38 6.19 -9.26 -11.36
CA ILE A 38 7.56 -9.40 -10.85
C ILE A 38 7.57 -9.42 -9.33
N ALA A 39 8.61 -10.01 -8.75
CA ALA A 39 8.87 -9.91 -7.33
C ALA A 39 9.22 -8.45 -6.96
N PRO A 40 8.77 -7.95 -5.80
CA PRO A 40 9.26 -6.68 -5.28
C PRO A 40 10.78 -6.71 -5.09
N ASP A 41 11.40 -5.56 -5.35
CA ASP A 41 12.83 -5.33 -5.13
C ASP A 41 12.95 -4.39 -3.94
N GLU A 42 13.49 -4.89 -2.84
CA GLU A 42 13.56 -4.15 -1.59
C GLU A 42 14.62 -3.04 -1.60
N SER A 43 15.58 -3.13 -2.52
CA SER A 43 16.55 -2.07 -2.76
C SER A 43 15.95 -0.90 -3.53
N ASN A 44 14.83 -1.11 -4.21
CA ASN A 44 14.10 -0.08 -4.92
C ASN A 44 13.13 0.65 -3.96
N PRO A 45 13.34 1.97 -3.69
CA PRO A 45 12.50 2.72 -2.78
C PRO A 45 11.01 2.76 -3.19
N GLN A 46 10.72 2.76 -4.50
CA GLN A 46 9.35 2.79 -5.01
C GLN A 46 8.61 1.47 -4.75
N HIS A 47 9.29 0.34 -4.96
CA HIS A 47 8.73 -0.97 -4.66
C HIS A 47 8.45 -1.11 -3.17
N ARG A 48 9.38 -0.65 -2.34
CA ARG A 48 9.27 -0.65 -0.88
C ARG A 48 8.09 0.21 -0.40
N GLN A 49 7.96 1.43 -0.91
CA GLN A 49 6.85 2.33 -0.57
C GLN A 49 5.50 1.77 -1.06
N ALA A 50 5.45 1.22 -2.27
CA ALA A 50 4.24 0.58 -2.80
C ALA A 50 3.80 -0.62 -1.94
N LEU A 51 4.75 -1.43 -1.45
CA LEU A 51 4.45 -2.52 -0.53
C LEU A 51 3.85 -2.03 0.79
N ILE A 52 4.37 -0.95 1.37
CA ILE A 52 3.83 -0.36 2.60
C ILE A 52 2.39 0.10 2.37
N ILE A 53 2.13 0.82 1.27
CA ILE A 53 0.80 1.30 0.94
C ILE A 53 -0.17 0.14 0.67
N LEU A 54 0.28 -0.91 -0.03
CA LEU A 54 -0.51 -2.11 -0.23
C LEU A 54 -0.83 -2.80 1.09
N ALA A 55 0.13 -2.94 2.02
CA ALA A 55 -0.12 -3.54 3.34
C ALA A 55 -1.17 -2.74 4.13
N VAL A 56 -1.10 -1.41 4.09
CA VAL A 56 -2.12 -0.53 4.68
C VAL A 56 -3.49 -0.74 4.06
N LEU A 57 -3.56 -0.90 2.72
CA LEU A 57 -4.81 -1.21 2.03
C LEU A 57 -5.39 -2.57 2.45
N GLU A 58 -4.57 -3.58 2.68
CA GLU A 58 -5.02 -4.89 3.16
C GLU A 58 -5.52 -4.83 4.62
N LEU A 59 -5.03 -3.86 5.40
CA LEU A 59 -5.54 -3.59 6.75
C LEU A 59 -6.83 -2.77 6.77
N ALA A 60 -7.30 -2.23 5.64
CA ALA A 60 -8.44 -1.30 5.59
C ALA A 60 -9.77 -1.83 6.16
N SER A 61 -9.92 -3.15 6.31
CA SER A 61 -11.07 -3.78 7.00
C SER A 61 -10.87 -3.92 8.51
N PHE A 62 -9.62 -3.92 8.98
CA PHE A 62 -9.20 -4.03 10.38
C PHE A 62 -9.08 -2.66 11.06
N ILE A 63 -8.49 -1.71 10.35
CA ILE A 63 -8.60 -0.30 10.70
C ILE A 63 -9.94 0.17 10.15
N ASN A 64 -10.93 0.39 11.02
CA ASN A 64 -12.01 1.31 10.68
C ASN A 64 -11.31 2.61 10.27
N LEU A 65 -11.24 2.89 8.96
CA LEU A 65 -10.82 4.20 8.43
C LEU A 65 -11.93 5.22 8.78
N TYR A 66 -12.20 5.37 10.08
CA TYR A 66 -13.18 6.24 10.67
C TYR A 66 -12.56 6.88 11.90
N TYR A 67 -12.58 8.20 11.87
CA TYR A 67 -11.96 9.13 12.80
C TYR A 67 -12.48 9.01 14.24
N ARG A 68 -11.57 9.19 15.21
CA ARG A 68 -11.90 9.79 16.51
C ARG A 68 -11.04 11.06 16.68
N GLN A 69 -11.66 12.09 17.23
CA GLN A 69 -11.21 13.48 17.34
C GLN A 69 -9.74 13.68 17.78
N ASN A 70 -8.91 14.26 16.89
CA ASN A 70 -8.20 15.55 17.05
C ASN A 70 -6.84 15.70 16.34
N ASN A 71 -6.37 14.76 15.49
CA ASN A 71 -5.15 14.97 14.68
C ASN A 71 -4.90 13.88 13.60
N ALA A 72 -5.92 13.51 12.81
CA ALA A 72 -5.78 12.43 11.83
C ALA A 72 -6.13 12.91 10.41
N GLU A 73 -5.24 12.63 9.46
CA GLU A 73 -5.45 12.84 8.04
C GLU A 73 -6.32 11.71 7.47
N PHE A 74 -7.38 12.08 6.75
CA PHE A 74 -8.20 11.12 6.03
C PHE A 74 -7.49 10.73 4.74
N ILE A 75 -7.07 9.48 4.64
CA ILE A 75 -6.54 8.93 3.39
C ILE A 75 -7.59 7.99 2.81
N ARG A 76 -8.11 8.31 1.62
CA ARG A 76 -9.07 7.44 0.94
C ARG A 76 -8.33 6.26 0.31
N THR A 77 -8.87 5.05 0.45
CA THR A 77 -8.29 3.83 -0.15
C THR A 77 -8.07 3.94 -1.67
N LYS A 78 -8.94 4.71 -2.36
CA LYS A 78 -8.78 5.04 -3.77
C LYS A 78 -7.52 5.85 -4.07
N GLU A 79 -7.17 6.82 -3.20
CA GLU A 79 -5.96 7.65 -3.35
C GLU A 79 -4.70 6.81 -3.12
N LEU A 80 -4.72 5.91 -2.12
CA LEU A 80 -3.63 4.95 -1.89
C LEU A 80 -3.44 3.99 -3.08
N THR A 81 -4.53 3.51 -3.66
CA THR A 81 -4.45 2.62 -4.82
C THR A 81 -3.85 3.34 -6.03
N ALA A 82 -4.28 4.58 -6.29
CA ALA A 82 -3.72 5.39 -7.37
C ALA A 82 -2.23 5.70 -7.16
N GLU A 83 -1.82 5.94 -5.91
CA GLU A 83 -0.40 6.16 -5.58
C GLU A 83 0.45 4.92 -5.80
N VAL A 84 -0.06 3.73 -5.46
CA VAL A 84 0.61 2.46 -5.79
C VAL A 84 0.75 2.30 -7.30
N GLU A 85 -0.30 2.58 -8.07
CA GLU A 85 -0.24 2.53 -9.53
C GLU A 85 0.82 3.50 -10.08
N ARG A 86 0.88 4.73 -9.56
CA ARG A 86 1.90 5.72 -9.94
C ARG A 86 3.32 5.25 -9.60
N LEU A 87 3.54 4.75 -8.39
CA LEU A 87 4.85 4.26 -7.92
C LEU A 87 5.35 3.08 -8.76
N LEU A 88 4.43 2.20 -9.17
CA LEU A 88 4.74 1.00 -9.94
C LEU A 88 4.67 1.23 -11.46
N ASN A 89 4.47 2.48 -11.88
CA ASN A 89 4.28 2.87 -13.28
C ASN A 89 3.23 1.98 -13.99
N LEU A 90 2.17 1.62 -13.26
CA LEU A 90 1.08 0.81 -13.79
C LEU A 90 0.14 1.72 -14.57
N THR A 91 -0.03 1.41 -15.85
CA THR A 91 -1.07 2.06 -16.64
C THR A 91 -2.42 1.42 -16.31
N PRO A 92 -3.46 2.19 -15.98
CA PRO A 92 -4.80 1.65 -15.79
C PRO A 92 -5.21 0.84 -17.03
N LYS A 93 -5.67 -0.40 -16.85
CA LYS A 93 -6.15 -1.21 -17.97
C LYS A 93 -7.33 -0.51 -18.64
N GLY A 94 -7.12 0.02 -19.85
CA GLY A 94 -8.11 0.80 -20.62
C GLY A 94 -7.79 2.30 -20.77
N ALA A 95 -6.71 2.81 -20.15
CA ALA A 95 -6.24 4.16 -20.42
C ALA A 95 -5.45 4.19 -21.73
N VAL A 96 -5.90 5.00 -22.69
CA VAL A 96 -5.14 5.29 -23.91
C VAL A 96 -3.99 6.22 -23.51
N ILE A 97 -2.76 5.73 -23.60
CA ILE A 97 -1.58 6.59 -23.54
C ILE A 97 -1.62 7.44 -24.81
N TRP A 98 -1.91 8.73 -24.68
CA TRP A 98 -1.75 9.66 -25.80
C TRP A 98 -0.27 9.71 -26.15
N GLN A 99 0.12 9.01 -27.21
CA GLN A 99 1.43 9.20 -27.82
C GLN A 99 1.39 10.53 -28.57
N THR A 100 2.16 11.49 -28.08
CA THR A 100 2.46 12.71 -28.84
C THR A 100 3.18 12.30 -30.11
N ILE A 101 2.59 12.62 -31.26
CA ILE A 101 3.15 12.43 -32.60
C ILE A 101 4.31 13.41 -32.80
#